data_AF-A0A844FYK7-F1
#
_entry.id   AF-A0A844FYK7-F1
#
_cell.length_a   1.000
_cell.length_b   1.000
_cell.length_c   1.000
_cell.angle_alpha   90.00
_cell.angle_beta   90.00
_cell.angle_gamma   90.00
#
_symmetry.space_group_name_H-M   'P 1'
#
loop_
_entity.id
_entity.type
_entity.pdbx_description
1 polymer ?
#
loop_
_entity_poly.entity_id
_entity_poly.type
_entity_poly.pdbx_seq_one_letter_code
_entity_poly.pdbx_strand_id
1 'polypeptide(L)'
;MKMLIFPLVLLGLVLLPGWPLLFRRWKHVYFLWIASTLFIVSLGAWSMVYFKLERNYARLAEAQAVEATRAALAEGADPQELADALEKLEAGDEFEAATVRSRYRLWYEAVKEAAR
;
A
#
# COMPACT_ATOMS: atom_id res chain seq x y z
N MET A 1 5.41 11.31 -4.83
CA MET A 1 4.18 11.03 -5.62
C MET A 1 2.92 10.79 -4.78
N LYS A 2 2.97 10.18 -3.58
CA LYS A 2 1.76 9.95 -2.73
C LYS A 2 1.01 11.23 -2.33
N MET A 3 1.71 12.34 -2.09
CA MET A 3 1.10 13.61 -1.64
C MET A 3 0.19 14.30 -2.68
N LEU A 4 0.33 14.02 -3.98
CA LEU A 4 -0.49 14.65 -5.03
C LEU A 4 -1.76 13.86 -5.35
N ILE A 5 -1.78 12.56 -5.02
CA ILE A 5 -2.93 11.68 -5.31
C ILE A 5 -4.13 12.08 -4.45
N PHE A 6 -3.91 12.40 -3.16
CA PHE A 6 -4.97 12.78 -2.24
C PHE A 6 -5.73 14.06 -2.67
N PRO A 7 -5.06 15.19 -2.99
CA PRO A 7 -5.75 16.38 -3.49
C PRO A 7 -6.38 16.15 -4.86
N LEU A 8 -5.78 15.35 -5.76
CA LEU A 8 -6.38 15.01 -7.06
C LEU A 8 -7.66 14.18 -6.93
N VAL A 9 -7.69 13.22 -6.00
CA VAL A 9 -8.87 12.43 -5.69
C VAL A 9 -9.97 13.31 -5.09
N LEU A 10 -9.63 14.19 -4.14
CA LEU A 10 -10.58 15.17 -3.58
C LEU A 10 -11.13 16.12 -4.65
N LEU A 11 -10.27 16.64 -5.54
CA LEU A 11 -10.68 17.49 -6.65
C LEU A 11 -11.63 16.74 -7.58
N GLY A 12 -11.31 15.50 -7.92
CA GLY A 12 -12.17 14.62 -8.72
C GLY A 12 -13.51 14.36 -8.05
N LEU A 13 -13.52 14.11 -6.74
CA LEU A 13 -14.73 13.81 -5.97
C LEU A 13 -15.67 15.03 -5.84
N VAL A 14 -15.13 16.25 -5.83
CA VAL A 14 -15.91 17.49 -5.83
C VAL A 14 -16.35 17.88 -7.23
N LEU A 15 -15.47 17.73 -8.23
CA LEU A 15 -15.76 18.15 -9.60
C LEU A 15 -16.67 17.16 -10.34
N LEU A 16 -16.53 15.84 -10.17
CA LEU A 16 -17.37 14.83 -10.84
C LEU A 16 -18.88 15.00 -10.60
N PRO A 17 -19.37 15.28 -9.37
CA PRO A 17 -20.79 15.54 -9.14
C PRO A 17 -21.17 17.00 -9.45
N GLY A 18 -20.23 17.95 -9.45
CA GLY A 18 -20.51 19.36 -9.75
C GLY A 18 -20.56 19.69 -11.25
N TRP A 19 -19.73 19.02 -12.07
CA TRP A 19 -19.63 19.23 -13.51
C TRP A 19 -20.95 19.04 -14.28
N PRO A 20 -21.83 18.07 -13.96
CA PRO A 20 -23.09 17.89 -14.66
C PRO A 20 -24.05 19.08 -14.46
N LEU A 21 -23.89 19.88 -13.40
CA LEU A 21 -24.69 21.09 -13.15
C LEU A 21 -24.37 22.19 -14.17
N LEU A 22 -23.13 22.24 -14.69
CA LEU A 22 -22.72 23.20 -15.72
C LEU A 22 -23.36 22.89 -17.09
N PHE A 23 -23.80 21.65 -17.31
CA PHE A 23 -24.41 21.20 -18.57
C PHE A 23 -25.92 21.05 -18.47
N ARG A 24 -26.58 21.60 -17.43
CA ARG A 24 -28.01 21.41 -17.12
C ARG A 24 -29.00 21.60 -18.30
N ARG A 25 -28.61 22.33 -19.35
CA ARG A 25 -29.40 22.53 -20.59
C ARG A 25 -29.24 21.44 -21.65
N TRP A 26 -28.34 20.47 -21.48
CA TRP A 26 -28.09 19.41 -22.45
C TRP A 26 -29.05 18.24 -22.26
N LYS A 27 -29.59 17.73 -23.37
CA LYS A 27 -30.53 16.61 -23.42
C LYS A 27 -30.00 15.31 -22.76
N HIS A 28 -28.68 15.21 -22.55
CA HIS A 28 -27.99 14.02 -22.06
C HIS A 28 -27.44 14.15 -20.62
N VAL A 29 -27.83 15.18 -19.86
CA VAL A 29 -27.37 15.38 -18.47
C VAL A 29 -27.63 14.15 -17.58
N TYR A 30 -28.75 13.45 -17.76
CA TYR A 30 -29.03 12.21 -17.04
C TYR A 30 -27.99 11.12 -17.30
N PHE A 31 -27.52 10.97 -18.55
CA PHE A 31 -26.46 10.00 -18.87
C PHE A 31 -25.12 10.39 -18.23
N LEU A 32 -24.81 11.69 -18.18
CA LEU A 32 -23.62 12.21 -17.51
C LEU A 32 -23.64 11.94 -16.00
N TRP A 33 -24.79 12.10 -15.36
CA TRP A 33 -24.98 11.74 -13.95
C TRP A 33 -24.80 10.24 -13.70
N ILE A 34 -25.41 9.40 -14.53
CA ILE A 34 -25.28 7.93 -14.40
C ILE A 34 -23.81 7.51 -14.59
N ALA A 35 -23.14 8.02 -15.61
CA ALA A 35 -21.73 7.72 -15.87
C ALA A 35 -20.82 8.18 -14.72
N SER A 36 -21.06 9.37 -14.16
CA SER A 36 -20.28 9.89 -13.02
C SER A 36 -20.48 9.04 -11.77
N THR A 37 -21.71 8.63 -11.47
CA THR A 37 -22.00 7.74 -10.33
C THR A 37 -21.35 6.38 -10.52
N LEU A 38 -21.46 5.77 -11.71
CA LEU A 38 -20.82 4.49 -12.01
C LEU A 38 -19.29 4.60 -11.85
N PHE A 39 -18.70 5.69 -12.34
CA PHE A 39 -17.25 5.92 -12.21
C PHE A 39 -16.82 6.04 -10.74
N ILE A 40 -17.56 6.78 -9.92
CA ILE A 40 -17.28 6.92 -8.48
C ILE A 40 -17.41 5.56 -7.77
N VAL A 41 -18.46 4.80 -8.05
CA VAL A 41 -18.66 3.46 -7.45
C VAL A 41 -17.55 2.49 -7.88
N SER A 42 -17.16 2.50 -9.16
CA SER A 42 -16.05 1.69 -9.66
C SER A 42 -14.71 2.08 -9.01
N LEU A 43 -14.44 3.37 -8.82
CA LEU A 43 -13.26 3.85 -8.09
C LEU A 43 -13.25 3.40 -6.63
N GLY A 44 -14.41 3.49 -5.96
CA GLY A 44 -14.59 2.98 -4.61
C GLY A 44 -14.32 1.49 -4.51
N ALA A 45 -14.94 0.68 -5.39
CA ALA A 45 -14.72 -0.76 -5.46
C ALA A 45 -13.25 -1.11 -5.75
N TRP A 46 -12.61 -0.42 -6.71
CA TRP A 46 -11.20 -0.61 -7.03
C TRP A 46 -10.30 -0.31 -5.83
N SER A 47 -10.54 0.80 -5.13
CA SER A 47 -9.77 1.16 -3.93
C SER A 47 -9.90 0.11 -2.83
N MET A 48 -11.11 -0.41 -2.58
CA MET A 48 -11.36 -1.45 -1.59
C MET A 48 -10.64 -2.77 -1.93
N VAL A 49 -10.67 -3.17 -3.20
CA VAL A 49 -9.95 -4.34 -3.70
C VAL A 49 -8.44 -4.13 -3.57
N TYR A 50 -7.94 -2.96 -3.96
CA TYR A 50 -6.54 -2.59 -3.83
C TYR A 50 -6.06 -2.67 -2.37
N PHE A 51 -6.79 -2.07 -1.42
CA PHE A 51 -6.45 -2.14 0.00
C PHE A 51 -6.50 -3.56 0.56
N LYS A 52 -7.48 -4.38 0.15
CA LYS A 52 -7.55 -5.79 0.54
C LYS A 52 -6.37 -6.60 0.01
N LEU A 53 -6.00 -6.39 -1.25
CA LEU A 53 -4.84 -7.04 -1.87
C LEU A 53 -3.54 -6.62 -1.18
N GLU A 54 -3.34 -5.32 -0.97
CA GLU A 54 -2.15 -4.79 -0.31
C GLU A 54 -1.99 -5.37 1.11
N ARG A 55 -3.10 -5.47 1.86
CA ARG A 55 -3.12 -6.11 3.18
C ARG A 55 -2.74 -7.59 3.13
N ASN A 56 -3.26 -8.32 2.15
CA ASN A 56 -2.94 -9.75 2.00
C ASN A 56 -1.47 -9.96 1.58
N TYR A 57 -0.96 -9.15 0.67
CA TYR A 57 0.45 -9.21 0.28
C TYR A 57 1.39 -8.83 1.43
N ALA A 58 1.02 -7.84 2.26
CA ALA A 58 1.76 -7.48 3.45
C ALA A 58 1.82 -8.65 4.44
N ARG A 59 0.70 -9.32 4.72
CA ARG A 59 0.65 -10.51 5.59
C ARG A 59 1.50 -11.67 5.07
N LEU A 60 1.51 -11.89 3.75
CA LEU A 60 2.36 -12.92 3.15
C LEU A 60 3.84 -12.58 3.29
N ALA A 61 4.21 -11.31 3.08
CA ALA A 61 5.59 -10.86 3.27
C ALA A 61 6.03 -10.96 4.75
N GLU A 62 5.14 -10.62 5.68
CA GLU A 62 5.36 -10.80 7.11
C GLU A 62 5.62 -12.27 7.47
N ALA A 63 4.75 -13.17 6.99
CA ALA A 63 4.92 -14.61 7.23
C ALA A 63 6.28 -15.12 6.72
N GLN A 64 6.71 -14.67 5.53
CA GLN A 64 8.01 -15.04 4.96
C GLN A 64 9.19 -14.50 5.78
N ALA A 65 9.14 -13.25 6.24
CA ALA A 65 10.19 -12.68 7.08
C ALA A 65 10.31 -13.41 8.44
N VAL A 66 9.18 -13.71 9.07
CA VAL A 66 9.14 -14.46 10.33
C VAL A 66 9.64 -15.89 10.16
N GLU A 67 9.25 -16.57 9.07
CA GLU A 67 9.70 -17.93 8.78
C GLU A 67 11.22 -17.98 8.53
N ALA A 68 11.76 -17.01 7.78
CA ALA A 68 13.21 -16.89 7.57
C ALA A 68 13.96 -16.63 8.88
N THR A 69 13.41 -15.79 9.76
CA THR A 69 14.02 -15.50 11.07
C THR A 69 14.04 -16.76 11.93
N ARG A 70 12.95 -17.53 11.94
CA ARG A 70 12.89 -18.81 12.66
C ARG A 70 13.86 -19.83 12.11
N ALA A 71 14.00 -19.92 10.78
CA ALA A 71 14.96 -20.82 10.14
C ALA A 71 16.40 -20.47 10.52
N ALA A 72 16.78 -19.19 10.43
CA ALA A 72 18.12 -18.73 10.81
C ALA A 72 18.44 -19.05 12.29
N LEU A 73 17.49 -18.82 13.20
CA LEU A 73 17.66 -19.17 14.61
C LEU A 73 17.78 -20.69 14.84
N ALA A 74 17.04 -21.50 14.07
CA ALA A 74 17.13 -22.95 14.15
C ALA A 74 18.46 -23.49 13.59
N GLU A 75 19.05 -22.79 12.62
CA GLU A 75 20.36 -23.09 12.04
C GLU A 75 21.54 -22.64 12.93
N GLY A 76 21.25 -21.93 14.04
CA GLY A 76 22.24 -21.54 15.04
C GLY A 76 22.77 -20.13 14.90
N ALA A 77 22.12 -19.26 14.11
CA ALA A 77 22.44 -17.84 14.08
C ALA A 77 22.26 -17.20 15.47
N ASP A 78 23.13 -16.26 15.84
CA ASP A 78 23.04 -15.56 17.11
C ASP A 78 21.78 -14.66 17.12
N PRO A 79 20.84 -14.86 18.07
CA PRO A 79 19.67 -14.00 18.21
C PRO A 79 20.03 -12.53 18.40
N GLN A 80 21.16 -12.22 19.03
CA GLN A 80 21.58 -10.84 19.30
C GLN A 80 22.05 -10.14 18.02
N GLU A 81 22.86 -10.81 17.19
CA GLU A 81 23.32 -10.26 15.91
C GLU A 81 22.16 -10.02 14.94
N LEU A 82 21.16 -10.92 14.94
CA LEU A 82 19.92 -10.74 14.18
C LEU A 82 19.11 -9.54 14.68
N ALA A 83 18.98 -9.37 16.00
CA ALA A 83 18.28 -8.22 16.58
C ALA A 83 18.98 -6.90 16.22
N ASP A 84 20.31 -6.85 16.35
CA ASP A 84 21.12 -5.66 16.02
C ASP A 84 21.02 -5.31 14.52
N ALA A 85 20.96 -6.31 13.63
CA ALA A 85 20.77 -6.10 12.20
C ALA A 85 19.39 -5.51 11.87
N LEU A 86 18.34 -5.95 12.58
CA LEU A 86 16.99 -5.42 12.43
C LEU A 86 16.86 -4.01 13.00
N GLU A 87 17.48 -3.72 14.14
CA GLU A 87 17.49 -2.38 14.72
C GLU A 87 18.19 -1.37 13.80
N LYS A 88 19.29 -1.78 13.16
CA LYS A 88 19.96 -0.95 12.13
C LYS A 88 19.09 -0.71 10.90
N LEU A 89 18.34 -1.73 10.48
CA LEU A 89 17.39 -1.59 9.36
C LEU A 89 16.27 -0.59 9.70
N GLU A 90 15.69 -0.69 10.91
CA GLU A 90 14.62 0.20 11.36
C GLU A 90 15.07 1.66 11.50
N ALA A 91 16.34 1.88 11.84
CA ALA A 91 16.95 3.21 11.92
C ALA A 91 17.22 3.86 10.55
N GLY A 92 17.05 3.13 9.44
CA GLY A 92 17.28 3.65 8.10
C GLY A 92 16.10 4.44 7.51
N ASP A 93 16.39 5.58 6.87
CA ASP A 93 15.39 6.42 6.20
C ASP A 93 14.59 5.65 5.13
N GLU A 94 15.20 4.65 4.49
CA GLU A 94 14.53 3.79 3.50
C GLU A 94 13.43 2.92 4.13
N PHE A 95 13.61 2.47 5.37
CA PHE A 95 12.61 1.68 6.09
C PHE A 95 11.43 2.55 6.50
N GLU A 96 11.68 3.77 6.95
CA GLU A 96 10.63 4.73 7.32
C GLU A 96 9.78 5.11 6.09
N ALA A 97 10.41 5.38 4.95
CA ALA A 97 9.73 5.76 3.70
C ALA A 97 9.02 4.59 2.98
N ALA A 98 9.38 3.35 3.30
CA ALA A 98 8.85 2.14 2.66
C ALA A 98 7.36 1.89 2.98
N THR A 99 6.64 1.25 2.04
CA THR A 99 5.32 0.68 2.33
C THR A 99 5.42 -0.52 3.26
N VAL A 100 4.33 -0.85 3.95
CA VAL A 100 4.27 -2.00 4.89
C VAL A 100 4.82 -3.29 4.26
N ARG A 101 4.43 -3.60 3.01
CA ARG A 101 4.97 -4.76 2.28
C ARG A 101 6.48 -4.67 2.07
N SER A 102 6.99 -3.51 1.66
CA SER A 102 8.42 -3.31 1.41
C SER A 102 9.25 -3.41 2.69
N ARG A 103 8.70 -2.98 3.84
CA ARG A 103 9.36 -3.15 5.15
C ARG A 103 9.58 -4.63 5.50
N TYR A 104 8.57 -5.48 5.30
CA TYR A 104 8.73 -6.92 5.53
C TYR A 104 9.71 -7.57 4.55
N ARG A 105 9.82 -7.05 3.33
CA ARG A 105 10.84 -7.50 2.38
C ARG A 105 12.25 -7.12 2.81
N LEU A 106 12.44 -5.87 3.24
CA LEU A 106 13.71 -5.39 3.79
C LEU A 106 14.12 -6.19 5.04
N TRP A 107 13.16 -6.51 5.92
CA TRP A 107 13.38 -7.43 7.03
C TRP A 107 13.86 -8.79 6.53
N TYR A 108 13.13 -9.44 5.61
CA TYR A 108 13.55 -10.73 5.06
C TYR A 108 14.98 -10.70 4.48
N GLU A 109 15.34 -9.64 3.76
CA GLU A 109 16.67 -9.46 3.18
C GLU A 109 17.75 -9.30 4.27
N ALA A 110 17.50 -8.50 5.32
CA ALA A 110 18.42 -8.33 6.44
C ALA A 110 18.66 -9.63 7.23
N VAL A 111 17.61 -10.41 7.49
CA VAL A 111 17.74 -11.71 8.17
C VAL A 111 18.57 -12.69 7.35
N LYS A 112 18.37 -12.70 6.03
CA LYS A 112 19.11 -13.58 5.13
C LYS A 112 20.58 -13.20 5.02
N GLU A 113 20.91 -11.91 5.10
CA GLU A 113 22.29 -11.43 5.14
C GLU A 113 22.97 -11.73 6.47
N ALA A 114 22.28 -11.56 7.60
CA ALA A 114 22.79 -11.86 8.93
C ALA A 114 22.98 -13.37 9.20
N ALA A 115 22.25 -14.23 8.48
CA ALA A 115 22.36 -15.69 8.60
C ALA A 115 23.49 -16.32 7.74
N ARG A 116 24.29 -15.51 7.02
CA ARG A 116 25.44 -15.96 6.21
C ARG A 116 26.75 -15.76 6.94
#